data_AF-A0A1R4HF26-F1
#
_entry.id   AF-A0A1R4HF26-F1
#
_cell.length_a   1.000
_cell.length_b   1.000
_cell.length_c   1.000
_cell.angle_alpha   90.00
_cell.angle_beta   90.00
_cell.angle_gamma   90.00
#
_symmetry.space_group_name_H-M   'P 1'
#
loop_
_entity.id
_entity.type
_entity.pdbx_description
1 polymer ?
#
loop_
_entity_poly.entity_id
_entity_poly.type
_entity_poly.pdbx_seq_one_letter_code
_entity_poly.pdbx_strand_id
1 'polypeptide(L)'
;MPAIGQGAIGIECRVDDVQINAMLAQLHDRETGLCVRAERAMNARLSGGCQVPIAGFAQLHGDELFMRGLVGNPDGSVLYRAERAGHYDNAEVIGREIAEDLLAQGADKVLHDLYNQDATE
;
A
#
# COMPACT_ATOMS: atom_id res chain seq x y z
N MET A 1 -1.64 11.46 -6.21
CA MET A 1 -1.79 10.58 -5.02
C MET A 1 -0.38 10.11 -4.65
N PRO A 2 -0.02 10.07 -3.36
CA PRO A 2 1.32 9.67 -2.93
C PRO A 2 1.68 8.23 -3.27
N ALA A 3 2.98 7.93 -3.30
CA ALA A 3 3.46 6.56 -3.27
C ALA A 3 3.19 5.93 -1.89
N ILE A 4 3.16 4.59 -1.85
CA ILE A 4 2.98 3.79 -0.63
C ILE A 4 4.02 4.19 0.41
N GLY A 5 3.58 4.61 1.60
CA GLY A 5 4.44 5.01 2.71
C GLY A 5 5.23 6.30 2.49
N GLN A 6 4.89 7.11 1.48
CA GLN A 6 5.61 8.35 1.21
C GLN A 6 5.54 9.31 2.41
N GLY A 7 6.71 9.69 2.92
CA GLY A 7 6.84 10.57 4.09
C GLY A 7 7.00 9.83 5.42
N ALA A 8 6.83 8.50 5.44
CA ALA A 8 7.13 7.67 6.61
C ALA A 8 8.58 7.16 6.58
N ILE A 9 9.18 6.99 7.76
CA ILE A 9 10.48 6.33 7.94
C ILE A 9 10.22 4.95 8.53
N GLY A 10 10.68 3.90 7.83
CA GLY A 10 10.68 2.53 8.32
C GLY A 10 12.06 2.12 8.84
N ILE A 11 12.08 1.37 9.95
CA ILE A 11 13.30 0.77 10.50
C ILE A 11 13.12 -0.75 10.48
N GLU A 12 14.06 -1.47 9.88
CA GLU A 12 14.07 -2.93 9.86
C GLU A 12 15.09 -3.47 10.88
N CYS A 13 14.70 -4.49 11.63
CA CYS A 13 15.57 -5.19 12.56
C CYS A 13 15.18 -6.68 12.63
N ARG A 14 16.00 -7.49 13.30
CA ARG A 14 15.68 -8.90 13.51
C ARG A 14 14.50 -9.06 14.47
N VAL A 15 13.61 -9.98 14.14
CA VAL A 15 12.40 -10.25 14.93
C VAL A 15 12.71 -10.80 16.33
N ASP A 16 13.86 -11.45 16.53
CA ASP A 16 14.29 -12.07 17.78
C ASP A 16 15.20 -11.17 18.63
N ASP A 17 15.54 -9.97 18.16
CA ASP A 17 16.36 -9.01 18.90
C ASP A 17 15.49 -8.18 19.87
N VAL A 18 15.16 -8.78 21.02
CA VAL A 18 14.26 -8.18 22.03
C VAL A 18 14.72 -6.80 22.48
N GLN A 19 16.05 -6.60 22.62
CA GLN A 19 16.61 -5.33 23.07
C GLN A 19 16.36 -4.22 22.05
N ILE A 20 16.66 -4.47 20.77
CA ILE A 20 16.43 -3.48 19.71
C ILE A 20 14.95 -3.20 19.54
N ASN A 21 14.10 -4.24 19.54
CA ASN A 21 12.65 -4.07 19.42
C ASN A 21 12.05 -3.21 20.54
N ALA A 22 12.51 -3.37 21.79
CA ALA A 22 12.07 -2.55 22.91
C ALA A 22 12.44 -1.05 22.75
N MET A 23 13.60 -0.76 22.15
CA MET A 23 14.01 0.62 21.85
C MET A 23 13.18 1.21 20.70
N LEU A 24 12.97 0.44 19.63
CA LEU A 24 12.20 0.88 18.47
C LEU A 24 10.72 1.13 18.78
N ALA A 25 10.14 0.39 19.73
CA ALA A 25 8.76 0.58 20.16
C ALA A 25 8.49 2.00 20.68
N GLN A 26 9.49 2.69 21.23
CA GLN A 26 9.37 4.07 21.71
C GLN A 26 9.35 5.10 20.56
N LEU A 27 9.89 4.74 19.40
CA LEU A 27 9.92 5.58 18.20
C LEU A 27 8.70 5.36 17.30
N HIS A 28 7.91 4.32 17.58
CA HIS A 28 6.80 3.93 16.73
C HIS A 28 5.61 4.87 16.91
N ASP A 29 5.27 5.59 15.86
CA ASP A 29 3.99 6.30 15.78
C ASP A 29 2.88 5.33 15.35
N ARG A 30 1.89 5.12 16.23
CA ARG A 30 0.82 4.15 16.02
C ARG A 30 -0.04 4.48 14.80
N GLU A 31 -0.38 5.76 14.63
CA GLU A 31 -1.24 6.24 13.55
C GLU A 31 -0.59 6.03 12.18
N THR A 32 0.65 6.49 12.03
CA THR A 32 1.47 6.27 10.83
C THR A 32 1.63 4.77 10.57
N GLY A 33 1.88 3.98 11.62
CA GLY A 33 2.00 2.53 11.51
C GLY A 33 0.76 1.86 10.93
N LEU A 34 -0.44 2.25 11.37
CA LEU A 34 -1.71 1.72 10.86
C LEU A 34 -1.94 2.12 9.39
N CYS A 35 -1.72 3.39 9.04
CA CYS A 35 -1.88 3.87 7.67
C CYS A 35 -0.92 3.14 6.71
N VAL A 36 0.36 3.07 7.05
CA VAL A 36 1.38 2.41 6.23
C VAL A 36 1.12 0.90 6.12
N ARG A 37 0.58 0.25 7.15
CA ARG A 37 0.19 -1.17 7.07
C ARG A 37 -0.91 -1.40 6.02
N ALA A 38 -1.93 -0.55 5.97
CA ALA A 38 -2.97 -0.63 4.95
C ALA A 38 -2.40 -0.42 3.54
N GLU A 39 -1.59 0.61 3.36
CA GLU A 39 -0.94 0.93 2.08
C GLU A 39 -0.05 -0.22 1.60
N ARG A 40 0.80 -0.77 2.47
CA ARG A 40 1.68 -1.89 2.14
C ARG A 40 0.91 -3.17 1.84
N ALA A 41 -0.21 -3.42 2.53
CA ALA A 41 -1.06 -4.58 2.27
C ALA A 41 -1.67 -4.53 0.85
N MET A 42 -2.11 -3.35 0.41
CA MET A 42 -2.55 -3.14 -0.97
C MET A 42 -1.41 -3.41 -1.97
N ASN A 43 -0.24 -2.82 -1.73
CA ASN A 43 0.90 -2.98 -2.65
C ASN A 43 1.37 -4.44 -2.74
N ALA A 44 1.44 -5.14 -1.60
CA ALA A 44 1.79 -6.55 -1.55
C ALA A 44 0.78 -7.42 -2.32
N ARG A 45 -0.51 -7.10 -2.26
CA ARG A 45 -1.56 -7.83 -2.98
C ARG A 45 -1.53 -7.58 -4.50
N LEU A 46 -1.14 -6.39 -4.92
CA LEU A 46 -0.94 -6.03 -6.33
C LEU A 46 0.42 -6.50 -6.87
N SER A 47 1.26 -7.14 -6.03
CA SER A 47 2.64 -7.50 -6.35
C SER A 47 3.51 -6.32 -6.82
N GLY A 48 3.17 -5.10 -6.41
CA GLY A 48 3.75 -3.87 -6.94
C GLY A 48 5.25 -3.72 -6.68
N GLY A 49 6.04 -3.67 -7.76
CA GLY A 49 7.44 -3.23 -7.74
C GLY A 49 7.58 -1.70 -7.88
N CYS A 50 8.79 -1.16 -7.69
CA CYS A 50 9.05 0.29 -7.76
C CYS A 50 8.73 0.95 -9.11
N GLN A 51 8.64 0.18 -10.20
CA GLN A 51 8.38 0.66 -11.55
C GLN A 51 6.89 0.62 -11.91
N VAL A 52 6.04 0.15 -11.01
CA VAL A 52 4.62 -0.02 -11.27
C VAL A 52 3.87 1.26 -10.84
N PRO A 53 3.00 1.84 -11.69
CA PRO A 53 2.22 3.05 -11.43
C PRO A 53 1.07 2.80 -10.43
N ILE A 54 1.46 2.47 -9.19
CA ILE A 54 0.59 2.22 -8.05
C ILE A 54 0.72 3.39 -7.07
N ALA A 55 -0.42 3.89 -6.61
CA ALA A 55 -0.49 4.89 -5.55
C ALA A 55 -1.49 4.45 -4.49
N GLY A 56 -1.16 4.70 -3.22
CA GLY A 56 -2.02 4.36 -2.10
C GLY A 56 -1.81 5.36 -0.98
N PHE A 57 -2.90 5.80 -0.35
CA PHE A 57 -2.86 6.77 0.73
C PHE A 57 -3.96 6.50 1.74
N ALA A 58 -3.56 6.24 2.98
CA ALA A 58 -4.44 6.00 4.12
C ALA A 58 -4.38 7.16 5.12
N GLN A 59 -5.51 7.44 5.75
CA GLN A 59 -5.66 8.45 6.79
C GLN A 59 -6.52 7.90 7.91
N LEU A 60 -6.11 8.12 9.15
CA LEU A 60 -6.85 7.72 10.33
C LEU A 60 -7.60 8.93 10.91
N HIS A 61 -8.90 8.76 11.17
CA HIS A 61 -9.73 9.76 11.84
C HIS A 61 -10.44 9.11 13.02
N GLY A 62 -9.87 9.27 14.22
CA GLY A 62 -10.34 8.54 15.40
C GLY A 62 -10.13 7.03 15.21
N ASP A 63 -11.24 6.29 15.20
CA ASP A 63 -11.21 4.83 15.05
C ASP A 63 -11.37 4.35 13.59
N GLU A 64 -11.60 5.28 12.65
CA GLU A 64 -11.85 4.97 11.25
C GLU A 64 -10.62 5.25 10.38
N LEU A 65 -10.15 4.22 9.68
CA LEU A 65 -9.12 4.31 8.66
C LEU A 65 -9.78 4.42 7.30
N PHE A 66 -9.54 5.52 6.60
CA PHE A 66 -9.97 5.75 5.23
C PHE A 66 -8.77 5.64 4.29
N MET A 67 -8.87 4.81 3.26
CA MET A 67 -7.80 4.58 2.31
C MET A 67 -8.29 4.73 0.87
N ARG A 68 -7.41 5.29 0.02
CA ARG A 68 -7.59 5.38 -1.43
C ARG A 68 -6.44 4.68 -2.14
N GLY A 69 -6.77 3.91 -3.17
CA GLY A 69 -5.82 3.22 -4.05
C GLY A 69 -6.03 3.58 -5.51
N LEU A 70 -4.95 3.50 -6.30
CA LEU A 70 -4.95 3.76 -7.74
C LEU A 70 -3.92 2.92 -8.45
N VAL A 71 -4.31 2.47 -9.64
CA VAL A 71 -3.45 1.83 -10.64
C VAL A 71 -3.78 2.47 -11.98
N GLY A 72 -2.78 2.83 -12.79
CA GLY A 72 -3.05 3.39 -14.11
C GLY A 72 -1.91 3.15 -15.08
N ASN A 73 -2.10 3.38 -16.37
CA ASN A 73 -1.01 3.28 -17.34
C ASN A 73 0.01 4.41 -17.13
N PRO A 74 1.31 4.21 -17.47
CA PRO A 74 2.32 5.27 -17.41
C PRO A 74 1.97 6.50 -18.26
N ASP A 75 1.26 6.30 -19.37
CA ASP A 75 0.79 7.36 -20.28
C ASP A 75 -0.50 8.05 -19.78
N GLY A 76 -1.10 7.56 -18.70
CA GLY A 76 -2.35 8.08 -18.12
C GLY A 76 -3.62 7.73 -18.89
N SER A 77 -3.56 6.88 -19.91
CA SER A 77 -4.72 6.49 -20.74
C SER A 77 -5.80 5.75 -19.97
N VAL A 78 -5.40 4.94 -18.99
CA VAL A 78 -6.28 4.15 -18.13
C VAL A 78 -5.96 4.45 -16.68
N LEU A 79 -7.00 4.59 -15.86
CA LEU A 79 -6.86 4.87 -14.43
C LEU A 79 -7.97 4.19 -13.63
N TYR A 80 -7.58 3.21 -12.82
CA TYR A 80 -8.45 2.53 -11.87
C TYR A 80 -8.32 3.17 -10.49
N ARG A 81 -9.45 3.28 -9.79
CA ARG A 81 -9.52 3.88 -8.46
C ARG A 81 -10.40 3.04 -7.57
N ALA A 82 -10.01 2.92 -6.31
CA ALA A 82 -10.82 2.30 -5.28
C ALA A 82 -10.59 3.05 -3.97
N GLU A 83 -11.62 3.08 -3.13
CA GLU A 83 -11.54 3.68 -1.81
C GLU A 83 -12.38 2.86 -0.83
N ARG A 84 -11.94 2.83 0.42
CA ARG A 84 -12.62 2.08 1.46
C ARG A 84 -12.36 2.72 2.83
N ALA A 85 -13.38 2.68 3.68
CA ALA A 85 -13.31 3.08 5.08
C ALA A 85 -13.60 1.86 5.97
N GLY A 86 -13.01 1.83 7.15
CA GLY A 86 -13.35 0.83 8.16
C GLY A 86 -12.56 1.05 9.45
N HIS A 87 -12.85 0.22 10.45
CA HIS A 87 -12.13 0.28 11.73
C HIS A 87 -10.63 0.03 11.54
N TYR A 88 -9.76 0.76 12.25
CA TYR A 88 -8.31 0.66 12.06
C TYR A 88 -7.73 -0.74 12.35
N ASP A 89 -8.39 -1.56 13.17
CA ASP A 89 -7.99 -2.95 13.42
C ASP A 89 -7.97 -3.78 12.12
N ASN A 90 -8.74 -3.36 11.12
CA ASN A 90 -8.84 -3.99 9.81
C ASN A 90 -7.92 -3.35 8.76
N ALA A 91 -6.93 -2.53 9.14
CA ALA A 91 -6.05 -1.80 8.20
C ALA A 91 -5.51 -2.68 7.05
N GLU A 92 -4.98 -3.87 7.35
CA GLU A 92 -4.48 -4.80 6.33
C GLU A 92 -5.58 -5.44 5.48
N VAL A 93 -6.77 -5.64 6.04
CA VAL A 93 -7.93 -6.14 5.30
C VAL A 93 -8.40 -5.07 4.32
N ILE A 94 -8.56 -3.83 4.78
CA ILE A 94 -8.93 -2.67 3.96
C ILE A 94 -7.97 -2.53 2.76
N GLY A 95 -6.67 -2.59 3.01
CA GLY A 95 -5.66 -2.53 1.93
C GLY A 95 -5.79 -3.65 0.90
N ARG A 96 -6.02 -4.90 1.35
CA ARG A 96 -6.23 -6.04 0.45
C ARG A 96 -7.51 -5.93 -0.36
N GLU A 97 -8.61 -5.50 0.26
CA GLU A 97 -9.89 -5.34 -0.43
C GLU A 97 -9.83 -4.24 -1.50
N ILE A 98 -9.15 -3.12 -1.22
CA ILE A 98 -8.89 -2.09 -2.24
C ILE A 98 -8.10 -2.67 -3.42
N ALA A 99 -7.10 -3.51 -3.17
CA ALA A 99 -6.36 -4.17 -4.24
C ALA A 99 -7.25 -5.14 -5.06
N GLU A 100 -8.13 -5.89 -4.40
CA GLU A 100 -9.10 -6.76 -5.08
C GLU A 100 -10.11 -5.98 -5.92
N ASP A 101 -10.61 -4.86 -5.40
CA ASP A 101 -11.50 -3.95 -6.13
C ASP A 101 -10.80 -3.36 -7.37
N LEU A 102 -9.51 -3.03 -7.28
CA LEU A 102 -8.72 -2.57 -8.43
C LEU A 102 -8.49 -3.68 -9.46
N LEU A 103 -8.17 -4.90 -9.01
CA LEU A 103 -7.98 -6.05 -9.90
C LEU A 103 -9.28 -6.41 -10.62
N ALA A 104 -10.43 -6.37 -9.92
CA ALA A 104 -11.74 -6.61 -10.50
C ALA A 104 -12.10 -5.58 -11.60
N GLN A 105 -11.57 -4.37 -11.51
CA GLN A 105 -11.73 -3.34 -12.54
C GLN A 105 -10.83 -3.56 -13.78
N GLY A 106 -9.83 -4.45 -13.71
CA GLY A 106 -8.90 -4.71 -14.81
C GLY A 106 -7.50 -4.12 -14.60
N ALA A 107 -7.12 -3.80 -13.36
CA ALA A 107 -5.76 -3.36 -13.04
C ALA A 107 -4.71 -4.44 -13.36
N ASP A 108 -5.08 -5.71 -13.36
CA ASP A 108 -4.24 -6.85 -13.72
C ASP A 108 -3.57 -6.69 -15.10
N LYS A 109 -4.29 -6.14 -16.09
CA LYS A 109 -3.77 -5.90 -17.44
C LYS A 109 -2.63 -4.89 -17.43
N VAL A 110 -2.81 -3.78 -16.70
CA VAL A 110 -1.79 -2.73 -16.55
C VAL A 110 -0.53 -3.29 -15.90
N LEU A 111 -0.71 -4.12 -14.87
CA LEU A 111 0.39 -4.77 -14.18
C LEU A 111 1.12 -5.75 -15.12
N HIS A 112 0.39 -6.57 -15.87
CA HIS A 112 0.97 -7.58 -16.76
C HIS A 112 1.72 -6.96 -17.93
N ASP A 113 1.15 -5.92 -18.57
CA ASP A 113 1.75 -5.26 -19.73
C ASP A 113 3.12 -4.66 -19.37
N LEU A 114 3.29 -4.17 -18.15
CA LEU A 114 4.56 -3.63 -17.65
C LEU A 114 5.61 -4.73 -17.40
N TYR A 115 5.24 -5.82 -16.73
CA TYR A 115 6.17 -6.93 -16.49
C TYR A 115 6.66 -7.61 -17.77
N ASN A 116 5.86 -7.61 -18.84
CA ASN A 116 6.27 -8.16 -20.14
C ASN A 116 7.20 -7.21 -20.91
N GLN A 117 7.07 -5.90 -20.75
CA GLN A 117 7.96 -4.93 -21.39
C GLN A 117 9.39 -5.03 -20.84
N ASP A 118 9.54 -5.22 -19.53
CA ASP A 118 10.85 -5.37 -18.87
C ASP A 118 11.58 -6.67 -19.25
N ALA A 119 10.86 -7.72 -19.68
CA ALA A 119 11.46 -8.99 -20.08
C ALA A 119 12.06 -8.97 -21.50
N THR A 120 11.87 -7.87 -22.24
CA THR A 120 12.27 -7.74 -23.66
C THR A 120 13.45 -6.77 -23.87
N GLU A 121 14.00 -6.18 -22.80
CA GLU A 121 15.25 -5.39 -22.81
C GLU A 121 16.42 -6.16 -22.15
#